data_AF-A0AAW8CLM2-F1
#
_entry.id   AF-A0AAW8CLM2-F1
#
_cell.length_a   1.000
_cell.length_b   1.000
_cell.length_c   1.000
_cell.angle_alpha   90.00
_cell.angle_beta   90.00
_cell.angle_gamma   90.00
#
_symmetry.space_group_name_H-M   'P 1'
#
loop_
_entity.id
_entity.type
_entity.pdbx_description
1 polymer ?
#
loop_
_entity_poly.entity_id
_entity_poly.type
_entity_poly.pdbx_seq_one_letter_code
_entity_poly.pdbx_strand_id
1 'polypeptide(L)'
;MKPLRPYLYNAYYNWILDSDNTPYLLVNTEYPDVDVPKEFITEGRIILNLSPRSIGQYTIDDEAVSFSTRFNGMLRDLYIPLGSIIALYAQETSEGIMFQEEEYYNEENYTNRQTSQTEIKAKRNSKLKLVK
;
A
#
# COMPACT_ATOMS: atom_id res chain seq x y z
N MET A 1 -14.83 14.36 -4.13
CA MET A 1 -14.54 13.47 -5.28
C MET A 1 -13.76 12.28 -4.75
N LYS A 2 -13.81 11.10 -5.39
CA LYS A 2 -12.95 9.98 -4.96
C LYS A 2 -11.48 10.29 -5.31
N PRO A 3 -10.51 9.77 -4.54
CA PRO A 3 -9.11 9.86 -4.92
C PRO A 3 -8.85 9.13 -6.24
N LEU A 4 -7.92 9.63 -7.04
CA LEU A 4 -7.62 9.08 -8.36
C LEU A 4 -6.59 7.95 -8.28
N ARG A 5 -5.67 8.02 -7.30
CA ARG A 5 -4.56 7.08 -7.11
C ARG A 5 -4.94 5.59 -7.21
N PRO A 6 -6.00 5.08 -6.54
CA PRO A 6 -6.32 3.65 -6.60
C PRO A 6 -6.65 3.19 -8.03
N TYR A 7 -7.27 4.05 -8.83
CA TYR A 7 -7.63 3.76 -10.22
C TYR A 7 -6.41 3.73 -11.12
N LEU A 8 -5.52 4.72 -10.98
CA LEU A 8 -4.25 4.75 -11.72
C LEU A 8 -3.37 3.57 -11.35
N TYR A 9 -3.28 3.25 -10.06
CA TYR A 9 -2.56 2.07 -9.58
C TYR A 9 -3.07 0.81 -10.28
N ASN A 10 -4.39 0.56 -10.25
CA ASN A 10 -4.96 -0.66 -10.84
C ASN A 10 -4.75 -0.70 -12.36
N ALA A 11 -4.89 0.44 -13.04
CA ALA A 11 -4.66 0.53 -14.48
C ALA A 11 -3.21 0.16 -14.85
N TYR A 12 -2.21 0.74 -14.17
CA TYR A 12 -0.80 0.44 -14.43
C TYR A 12 -0.40 -0.96 -13.97
N TYR A 13 -0.89 -1.43 -12.82
CA TYR A 13 -0.64 -2.79 -12.34
C TYR A 13 -1.09 -3.83 -13.36
N ASN A 14 -2.33 -3.72 -13.84
CA ASN A 14 -2.88 -4.64 -14.84
C ASN A 14 -2.15 -4.50 -16.17
N TRP A 15 -1.87 -3.28 -16.64
CA TRP A 15 -1.13 -3.08 -17.89
C TRP A 15 0.26 -3.71 -17.86
N ILE A 16 0.99 -3.62 -16.74
CA ILE A 16 2.31 -4.27 -16.58
C ILE A 16 2.17 -5.79 -16.68
N LEU A 17 1.18 -6.37 -15.99
CA LEU A 17 0.93 -7.82 -16.02
C LEU A 17 0.48 -8.33 -17.39
N ASP A 18 -0.43 -7.61 -18.05
CA ASP A 18 -0.93 -7.93 -19.39
C ASP A 18 0.19 -7.82 -20.44
N SER A 19 1.25 -7.07 -20.13
CA SER A 19 2.46 -6.95 -20.95
C SER A 19 3.54 -7.99 -20.60
N ASP A 20 3.20 -9.02 -19.82
CA ASP A 20 4.11 -10.08 -19.34
C ASP A 20 5.33 -9.58 -18.54
N ASN A 21 5.22 -8.40 -17.91
CA ASN A 21 6.28 -7.80 -17.11
C ASN A 21 6.05 -7.93 -15.60
N THR A 22 7.08 -7.66 -14.81
CA THR A 22 7.07 -7.79 -13.35
C THR A 22 6.80 -6.44 -12.68
N PRO A 23 5.65 -6.26 -12.00
CA PRO A 23 5.32 -4.99 -11.35
C PRO A 23 6.16 -4.77 -10.08
N TYR A 24 6.93 -3.71 -10.07
CA TYR A 24 7.76 -3.25 -8.95
C TYR A 24 7.18 -1.96 -8.37
N LEU A 25 7.01 -1.94 -7.05
CA LEU A 25 6.48 -0.81 -6.30
C LEU A 25 7.59 -0.12 -5.53
N LEU A 26 7.81 1.16 -5.80
CA LEU A 26 8.71 2.01 -5.03
C LEU A 26 7.91 2.77 -3.96
N VAL A 27 8.31 2.61 -2.70
CA VAL A 27 7.57 3.09 -1.53
C VAL A 27 8.47 3.99 -0.67
N ASN A 28 7.93 5.13 -0.22
CA ASN A 28 8.47 5.95 0.85
C ASN A 28 8.11 5.31 2.20
N THR A 29 9.11 4.85 2.96
CA THR A 29 8.88 4.16 4.23
C THR A 29 8.72 5.09 5.43
N GLU A 30 8.90 6.39 5.24
CA GLU A 30 8.71 7.40 6.28
C GLU A 30 7.26 7.87 6.39
N TYR A 31 6.41 7.51 5.41
CA TYR A 31 4.99 7.82 5.43
C TYR A 31 4.26 7.09 6.59
N PRO A 32 3.29 7.71 7.27
CA PRO A 32 2.58 7.11 8.41
C PRO A 32 1.98 5.74 8.09
N ASP A 33 2.06 4.81 9.06
CA ASP A 33 1.53 3.45 8.99
C ASP A 33 2.12 2.52 7.92
N VAL A 34 3.18 2.89 7.21
CA VAL A 34 3.90 1.93 6.36
C VAL A 34 4.45 0.80 7.23
N ASP A 35 3.99 -0.43 6.99
CA ASP A 35 4.45 -1.62 7.69
C ASP A 35 5.19 -2.54 6.73
N VAL A 36 6.52 -2.48 6.82
CA VAL A 36 7.47 -3.31 6.07
C VAL A 36 8.64 -3.72 6.96
N PRO A 37 9.32 -4.84 6.67
CA PRO A 37 10.48 -5.23 7.45
C PRO A 37 11.62 -4.23 7.27
N LYS A 38 12.00 -3.60 8.38
CA LYS A 38 12.89 -2.44 8.43
C LYS A 38 14.30 -2.74 7.92
N GLU A 39 14.71 -4.00 7.99
CA GLU A 39 16.02 -4.46 7.54
C GLU A 39 16.23 -4.39 6.01
N PHE A 40 15.17 -4.21 5.23
CA PHE A 40 15.25 -4.04 3.77
C PHE A 40 15.05 -2.58 3.31
N ILE A 41 14.94 -1.64 4.25
CA ILE A 41 14.80 -0.22 3.95
C ILE A 41 16.17 0.36 3.62
N THR A 42 16.24 1.09 2.51
CA THR A 42 17.44 1.83 2.07
C THR A 42 17.07 3.27 1.80
N GLU A 43 17.70 4.22 2.50
CA GLU A 43 17.45 5.67 2.35
C GLU A 43 15.96 6.04 2.46
N GLY A 44 15.26 5.52 3.47
CA GLY A 44 13.84 5.79 3.67
C GLY A 44 12.94 5.22 2.57
N ARG A 45 13.43 4.28 1.76
CA ARG A 45 12.70 3.68 0.65
C ARG A 45 12.82 2.16 0.64
N ILE A 46 11.82 1.52 0.03
CA ILE A 46 11.82 0.09 -0.26
C ILE A 46 11.23 -0.16 -1.64
N ILE A 47 11.74 -1.18 -2.34
CA ILE A 47 11.20 -1.67 -3.61
C ILE A 47 10.59 -3.04 -3.35
N LEU A 48 9.33 -3.24 -3.75
CA LEU A 48 8.57 -4.46 -3.54
C LEU A 48 8.19 -5.09 -4.88
N ASN A 49 8.36 -6.40 -5.00
CA ASN A 49 7.90 -7.17 -6.16
C ASN A 49 6.44 -7.59 -5.93
N LEU A 50 5.55 -7.15 -6.83
CA LEU A 50 4.11 -7.43 -6.76
C LEU A 50 3.64 -8.43 -7.84
N SER A 51 4.56 -9.20 -8.42
CA SER A 51 4.13 -10.27 -9.32
C SER A 51 3.22 -11.25 -8.58
N PRO A 52 2.16 -11.78 -9.21
CA PRO A 52 1.23 -12.70 -8.56
C PRO A 52 1.89 -13.96 -7.97
N ARG A 53 3.09 -14.31 -8.45
CA ARG A 53 3.89 -15.45 -7.98
C ARG A 53 4.64 -15.14 -6.68
N SER A 54 4.91 -13.87 -6.40
CA SER A 54 5.69 -13.38 -5.26
C SER A 54 4.84 -12.94 -4.07
N ILE A 55 3.53 -12.77 -4.27
CA ILE A 55 2.62 -12.23 -3.26
C ILE A 55 1.42 -13.16 -3.03
N GLY A 56 0.82 -13.08 -1.84
CA GLY A 56 -0.44 -13.75 -1.50
C GLY A 56 -1.36 -12.84 -0.71
N GLN A 57 -2.65 -13.15 -0.64
CA GLN A 57 -3.65 -12.32 0.06
C GLN A 57 -3.60 -10.84 -0.39
N TYR A 58 -3.37 -10.62 -1.69
CA TYR A 58 -3.27 -9.29 -2.25
C TYR A 58 -4.63 -8.60 -2.23
N THR A 59 -4.69 -7.43 -1.61
CA THR A 59 -5.86 -6.56 -1.56
C THR A 59 -5.46 -5.12 -1.78
N ILE A 60 -6.33 -4.36 -2.43
CA ILE A 60 -6.22 -2.93 -2.57
C ILE A 60 -7.58 -2.30 -2.28
N ASP A 61 -7.57 -1.22 -1.51
CA ASP A 61 -8.74 -0.37 -1.29
C ASP A 61 -8.38 1.12 -1.51
N ASP A 62 -9.25 2.02 -1.06
CA ASP A 62 -9.05 3.47 -1.21
C ASP A 62 -7.92 4.02 -0.30
N GLU A 63 -7.41 3.26 0.67
CA GLU A 63 -6.39 3.70 1.63
C GLU A 63 -5.05 3.01 1.42
N ALA A 64 -5.01 1.71 1.12
CA ALA A 64 -3.77 0.94 1.09
C ALA A 64 -3.76 -0.24 0.12
N VAL A 65 -2.54 -0.66 -0.21
CA VAL A 65 -2.23 -1.96 -0.80
C VAL A 65 -1.72 -2.86 0.33
N SER A 66 -2.29 -4.06 0.47
CA SER A 66 -1.87 -5.05 1.46
C SER A 66 -1.65 -6.40 0.83
N PHE A 67 -0.60 -7.09 1.24
CA PHE A 67 -0.29 -8.42 0.75
C PHE A 67 0.72 -9.11 1.65
N SER A 68 0.77 -10.43 1.55
CA SER A 68 1.78 -11.27 2.18
C SER A 68 2.90 -11.59 1.18
N THR A 69 4.16 -11.54 1.60
CA THR A 69 5.31 -11.97 0.79
C THR A 69 6.43 -12.52 1.67
N ARG A 70 7.44 -13.14 1.04
CA ARG A 70 8.57 -13.74 1.76
C ARG A 70 9.79 -12.84 1.70
N PHE A 71 10.34 -12.53 2.88
CA PHE A 71 11.65 -11.91 3.05
C PHE A 71 12.59 -12.94 3.66
N ASN A 72 13.68 -13.31 2.96
CA ASN A 72 14.61 -14.36 3.37
C ASN A 72 13.89 -15.66 3.79
N GLY A 73 12.87 -16.05 3.03
CA GLY A 73 12.05 -17.24 3.29
C GLY A 73 10.99 -17.09 4.38
N MET A 74 10.98 -16.02 5.17
CA MET A 74 9.97 -15.76 6.19
C MET A 74 8.78 -14.99 5.61
N LEU A 75 7.57 -15.52 5.80
CA LEU A 75 6.34 -14.82 5.40
C LEU A 75 6.13 -13.58 6.29
N ARG A 76 5.75 -12.48 5.65
CA ARG A 76 5.41 -11.19 6.28
C ARG A 76 4.19 -10.62 5.58
N ASP A 77 3.27 -10.09 6.36
CA ASP A 77 2.16 -9.29 5.86
C ASP A 77 2.64 -7.84 5.80
N LEU A 78 2.37 -7.18 4.68
CA LEU A 78 2.75 -5.80 4.43
C LEU A 78 1.50 -4.94 4.31
N TYR A 79 1.60 -3.71 4.82
CA TYR A 79 0.58 -2.69 4.69
C TYR A 79 1.22 -1.41 4.14
N ILE A 80 0.81 -1.04 2.93
CA ILE A 80 1.39 0.08 2.17
C ILE A 80 0.29 1.10 1.88
N PRO A 81 0.18 2.18 2.67
CA PRO A 81 -0.71 3.29 2.37
C PRO A 81 -0.49 3.80 0.94
N LEU A 82 -1.55 4.07 0.19
CA LEU A 82 -1.44 4.53 -1.19
C LEU A 82 -0.64 5.83 -1.31
N GLY A 83 -0.70 6.71 -0.29
CA GLY A 83 0.10 7.93 -0.21
C GLY A 83 1.60 7.72 -0.19
N SER A 84 2.06 6.60 0.37
CA SER A 84 3.47 6.23 0.46
C SER A 84 4.08 5.76 -0.86
N ILE A 85 3.25 5.41 -1.85
CA ILE A 85 3.71 4.87 -3.12
C ILE A 85 4.25 6.01 -3.99
N ILE A 86 5.54 5.93 -4.32
CA ILE A 86 6.23 6.89 -5.19
C ILE A 86 6.00 6.51 -6.66
N ALA A 87 6.22 5.23 -6.99
CA ALA A 87 6.11 4.75 -8.37
C ALA A 87 5.69 3.28 -8.45
N LEU A 88 5.07 2.93 -9.57
CA LEU A 88 4.78 1.56 -9.99
C LEU A 88 5.28 1.38 -11.42
N TYR A 89 6.16 0.42 -11.63
CA TYR A 89 6.84 0.23 -12.93
C TYR A 89 7.14 -1.23 -13.22
N ALA A 90 7.33 -1.55 -14.50
CA ALA A 90 7.83 -2.84 -14.97
C ALA A 90 9.33 -2.95 -14.68
N GLN A 91 9.74 -3.99 -13.96
CA GLN A 91 11.15 -4.24 -13.63
C GLN A 91 12.05 -4.30 -14.88
N GLU A 92 11.52 -4.88 -15.96
CA GLU A 92 12.26 -5.21 -17.17
C GLU A 92 12.53 -3.98 -18.04
N THR A 93 11.58 -3.05 -18.12
CA THR A 93 11.64 -1.90 -19.04
C THR A 93 11.78 -0.56 -18.33
N SER A 94 11.58 -0.52 -17.01
CA SER A 94 11.43 0.71 -16.23
C SER A 94 10.24 1.60 -16.62
N GLU A 95 9.33 1.12 -17.47
CA GLU A 95 8.12 1.85 -17.85
C GLU A 95 7.05 1.74 -16.77
N GLY A 96 6.30 2.81 -16.55
CA GLY A 96 5.27 2.84 -15.50
C GLY A 96 4.79 4.24 -15.18
N ILE A 97 4.37 4.44 -13.94
CA ILE A 97 3.86 5.71 -13.42
C ILE A 97 4.62 6.14 -12.17
N MET A 98 4.92 7.44 -12.10
CA MET A 98 5.23 8.13 -10.85
C MET A 98 3.98 8.86 -10.37
N PHE A 99 3.51 8.56 -9.16
CA PHE A 99 2.28 9.13 -8.65
C PHE A 99 2.49 10.59 -8.25
N GLN A 100 1.55 11.45 -8.66
CA GLN A 100 1.53 12.85 -8.27
C GLN A 100 0.96 13.00 -6.86
N GLU A 101 1.34 14.06 -6.16
CA GLU A 101 0.74 14.40 -4.88
C GLU A 101 -0.77 14.61 -5.01
N GLU A 102 -1.53 14.02 -4.09
CA GLU A 102 -2.98 14.18 -4.00
C GLU A 102 -3.31 14.61 -2.56
N GLU A 103 -4.10 15.67 -2.40
CA GLU A 103 -4.47 16.20 -1.07
C GLU A 103 -5.07 15.14 -0.15
N TYR A 104 -5.85 14.21 -0.71
CA TYR A 104 -6.42 13.09 0.03
C TYR A 104 -5.33 12.23 0.71
N TYR A 105 -4.18 12.06 0.08
CA TYR A 105 -3.09 11.22 0.59
C TYR A 105 -1.94 11.99 1.22
N ASN A 106 -2.07 13.30 1.46
CA ASN A 106 -1.06 13.97 2.28
C ASN A 106 -1.03 13.36 3.70
N GLU A 107 0.12 13.44 4.36
CA GLU A 107 0.33 12.75 5.64
C GLU A 107 -0.62 13.24 6.74
N GLU A 108 -0.91 14.54 6.78
CA GLU A 108 -1.82 15.15 7.74
C GLU A 108 -3.26 14.63 7.57
N ASN A 109 -3.80 14.70 6.35
CA ASN A 109 -5.17 14.24 6.09
C ASN A 109 -5.29 12.74 6.27
N TYR A 110 -4.28 11.96 5.88
CA TYR A 110 -4.25 10.51 6.12
C TYR A 110 -4.31 10.20 7.62
N THR A 111 -3.42 10.80 8.41
CA THR A 111 -3.36 10.59 9.87
C THR A 111 -4.67 11.00 10.56
N ASN A 112 -5.26 12.12 10.14
CA ASN A 112 -6.55 12.58 10.65
C ASN A 112 -7.69 11.58 10.37
N ARG A 113 -7.71 10.97 9.17
CA ARG A 113 -8.68 9.93 8.83
C ARG A 113 -8.46 8.66 9.65
N GLN A 114 -7.23 8.17 9.76
CA GLN A 114 -6.93 6.95 10.53
C GLN A 114 -7.26 7.10 12.02
N THR A 115 -6.97 8.28 12.60
CA THR A 115 -7.34 8.61 13.98
C THR A 115 -8.85 8.58 14.17
N SER A 116 -9.60 9.25 13.27
CA SER A 116 -11.07 9.27 13.31
C SER A 116 -11.68 7.87 13.20
N GLN A 117 -11.15 7.02 12.31
CA GLN A 117 -11.62 5.65 12.15
C GLN A 117 -11.36 4.80 13.40
N THR A 118 -10.21 4.98 14.04
CA THR A 118 -9.83 4.27 15.27
C THR A 118 -10.76 4.64 16.43
N GLU A 119 -11.07 5.93 16.61
CA GLU A 119 -12.02 6.38 17.63
C GLU A 119 -13.43 5.83 17.42
N ILE A 120 -13.90 5.78 16.17
CA ILE A 120 -15.22 5.23 15.82
C ILE A 120 -15.28 3.74 16.17
N LYS A 121 -14.25 2.97 15.81
CA LYS A 121 -14.14 1.54 16.15
C LYS A 121 -14.14 1.32 17.66
N ALA A 122 -13.36 2.11 18.42
CA ALA A 122 -13.34 2.04 19.88
C ALA A 122 -14.71 2.34 20.52
N LYS A 123 -15.43 3.35 20.03
CA LYS A 123 -16.80 3.70 20.49
C LYS A 123 -17.84 2.64 20.15
N ARG A 124 -17.69 1.91 19.03
CA ARG A 124 -18.60 0.80 18.67
C ARG A 124 -18.38 -0.42 19.57
N ASN A 125 -17.12 -0.78 19.82
CA ASN A 125 -16.78 -1.92 20.67
C ASN A 125 -17.22 -1.71 22.13
N SER A 126 -17.18 -0.47 22.65
CA SER A 126 -17.66 -0.18 24.00
C SER A 126 -19.19 -0.23 24.17
N LYS A 127 -19.96 -0.09 23.08
CA LYS A 127 -21.43 -0.21 23.08
C LYS A 127 -21.92 -1.65 22.99
N LEU A 128 -21.12 -2.57 22.44
CA LEU A 128 -21.45 -3.99 22.35
C LEU A 128 -21.08 -4.68 23.67
N LYS A 129 -21.94 -4.58 24.69
CA LYS A 129 -21.80 -5.38 25.91
C LYS A 129 -22.56 -6.70 25.75
N LEU A 130 -21.90 -7.79 26.15
CA LEU A 130 -22.40 -9.15 26.12
C LEU A 130 -23.70 -9.25 26.93
N VAL A 131 -24.79 -9.65 26.29
CA VAL A 131 -26.02 -10.06 26.98
C VAL A 131 -25.76 -11.47 27.53
N LYS A 132 -25.80 -11.62 28.86
CA LYS A 132 -25.70 -12.92 29.54
C LYS A 132 -26.99 -13.71 29.41
#